data_AF-A0A536F3N2-F1
#
_entry.id   AF-A0A536F3N2-F1
#
_cell.length_a   1.000
_cell.length_b   1.000
_cell.length_c   1.000
_cell.angle_alpha   90.00
_cell.angle_beta   90.00
_cell.angle_gamma   90.00
#
_symmetry.space_group_name_H-M   'P 1'
#
loop_
_entity.id
_entity.type
_entity.pdbx_description
1 polymer ?
#
loop_
_entity_poly.entity_id
_entity_poly.type
_entity_poly.pdbx_seq_one_letter_code
_entity_poly.pdbx_strand_id
1 'polypeptide(L)'
;MMDKLSIQAIEAASHAGYPLDAGAVLLLEVDGIPELVDELGERMAKACRESGASEVRVAKDEAERQALWKGRKGAFSAMGRLSPDFYVMDGVVPRTRLPETLAKIDAISARTGFKICNVFHAGDGNLHPLVLFDAFKPGQYEAVLRIGDEILKLCADAGGSVTGEHGIGLEKRENIRYVFSDDDLEVMDRIRRVFDPHGLMNPGKVFPGEVLEGSAPSRAPDHASRRAAAGIGGDDVWV
;
A
#
# COMPACT_ATOMS: atom_id res chain seq x y z
N MET A 1 8.33 -0.18 6.87
CA MET A 1 8.35 -1.61 7.29
C MET A 1 7.94 -2.48 6.12
N MET A 2 8.41 -3.72 6.08
CA MET A 2 8.07 -4.75 5.09
C MET A 2 7.84 -6.07 5.83
N ASP A 3 6.77 -6.79 5.52
CA ASP A 3 6.53 -8.11 6.11
C ASP A 3 7.34 -9.22 5.42
N LYS A 4 7.28 -10.44 5.97
CA LYS A 4 8.04 -11.59 5.48
C LYS A 4 7.87 -11.85 3.99
N LEU A 5 6.64 -11.84 3.48
CA LEU A 5 6.39 -12.15 2.07
C LEU A 5 6.91 -11.03 1.18
N SER A 6 6.76 -9.77 1.59
CA SER A 6 7.38 -8.63 0.92
C SER A 6 8.90 -8.72 0.90
N ILE A 7 9.54 -9.05 2.02
CA ILE A 7 11.00 -9.18 2.13
C ILE A 7 11.52 -10.21 1.12
N GLN A 8 10.88 -11.37 1.04
CA GLN A 8 11.29 -12.44 0.12
C GLN A 8 11.25 -12.00 -1.34
N ALA A 9 10.18 -11.31 -1.75
CA ALA A 9 10.07 -10.79 -3.12
C ALA A 9 11.10 -9.69 -3.41
N ILE A 10 11.25 -8.75 -2.48
CA ILE A 10 12.16 -7.60 -2.59
C ILE A 10 13.60 -8.07 -2.66
N GLU A 11 14.00 -9.00 -1.80
CA GLU A 11 15.36 -9.53 -1.78
C GLU A 11 15.67 -10.30 -3.07
N ALA A 12 14.72 -11.10 -3.56
CA ALA A 12 14.88 -11.82 -4.83
C ALA A 12 15.01 -10.90 -6.06
N ALA A 13 14.62 -9.62 -5.94
CA ALA A 13 14.73 -8.63 -7.00
C ALA A 13 15.94 -7.69 -6.83
N SER A 14 16.21 -7.26 -5.60
CA SER A 14 17.16 -6.19 -5.31
C SER A 14 18.52 -6.69 -4.80
N HIS A 15 18.58 -7.90 -4.24
CA HIS A 15 19.79 -8.46 -3.62
C HIS A 15 20.45 -7.51 -2.62
N ALA A 16 19.64 -6.75 -1.87
CA ALA A 16 20.09 -5.75 -0.91
C ALA A 16 20.53 -6.36 0.44
N GLY A 17 20.44 -7.68 0.58
CA GLY A 17 20.84 -8.41 1.77
C GLY A 17 19.81 -8.32 2.90
N TYR A 18 18.52 -8.33 2.58
CA TYR A 18 17.46 -8.46 3.57
C TYR A 18 17.36 -9.88 4.14
N PRO A 19 17.07 -10.04 5.45
CA PRO A 19 16.97 -11.36 6.08
C PRO A 19 15.68 -12.10 5.68
N LEU A 20 15.82 -13.21 4.94
CA LEU A 20 14.70 -13.97 4.37
C LEU A 20 13.85 -14.75 5.39
N ASP A 21 14.38 -14.96 6.59
CA ASP A 21 13.75 -15.67 7.70
C ASP A 21 13.01 -14.74 8.67
N ALA A 22 13.26 -13.42 8.59
CA ALA A 22 12.61 -12.43 9.44
C ALA A 22 11.09 -12.34 9.21
N GLY A 23 10.34 -12.11 10.29
CA GLY A 23 8.90 -11.86 10.23
C GLY A 23 8.55 -10.48 9.64
N ALA A 24 9.40 -9.49 9.91
CA ALA A 24 9.30 -8.15 9.35
C ALA A 24 10.67 -7.44 9.39
N VAL A 25 10.83 -6.42 8.54
CA VAL A 25 11.99 -5.53 8.51
C VAL A 25 11.51 -4.10 8.67
N LEU A 26 12.05 -3.41 9.68
CA LEU A 26 11.90 -1.98 9.88
C LEU A 26 13.15 -1.26 9.35
N LEU A 27 12.99 -0.50 8.27
CA LEU A 27 14.02 0.41 7.79
C LEU A 27 13.83 1.76 8.47
N LEU A 28 14.92 2.27 9.03
CA LEU A 28 14.97 3.55 9.74
C LEU A 28 16.07 4.41 9.11
N GLU A 29 15.81 5.70 8.98
CA GLU A 29 16.79 6.69 8.51
C GLU A 29 16.74 7.92 9.40
N VAL A 30 17.92 8.52 9.60
CA VAL A 30 18.11 9.81 10.24
C VAL A 30 18.86 10.68 9.25
N ASP A 31 18.37 11.90 9.07
CA ASP A 31 19.03 12.94 8.31
C ASP A 31 19.18 14.18 9.21
N GLY A 32 20.28 14.90 9.07
CA GLY A 32 20.60 16.02 9.95
C GLY A 32 22.08 16.40 9.95
N ILE A 33 22.49 17.17 10.96
CA ILE A 33 23.89 17.57 11.11
C ILE A 33 24.75 16.36 11.53
N PRO A 34 25.95 16.18 10.97
CA PRO A 34 26.79 15.00 11.23
C PRO A 34 27.00 14.70 12.72
N GLU A 35 27.13 15.73 13.54
CA GLU A 35 27.37 15.62 14.98
C GLU A 35 26.22 14.96 15.75
N LEU A 36 25.00 14.99 15.20
CA LEU A 36 23.80 14.40 15.84
C LEU A 36 23.36 13.09 15.20
N VAL A 37 23.67 12.88 13.92
CA VAL A 37 23.21 11.69 13.18
C VAL A 37 23.72 10.40 13.83
N ASP A 38 24.98 10.36 14.23
CA ASP A 38 25.58 9.18 14.87
C ASP A 38 24.90 8.89 16.23
N GLU A 39 24.73 9.90 17.08
CA GLU A 39 24.08 9.75 18.39
C GLU A 39 22.62 9.27 18.23
N LEU A 40 21.87 9.88 17.31
CA LEU A 40 20.47 9.51 17.04
C LEU A 40 20.37 8.09 16.46
N GLY A 41 21.27 7.72 15.55
CA GLY A 41 21.36 6.39 14.98
C GLY A 41 21.64 5.33 16.05
N GLU A 42 22.58 5.59 16.96
CA GLU A 42 22.87 4.70 18.09
C GLU A 42 21.67 4.56 19.04
N ARG A 43 20.99 5.66 19.35
CA ARG A 43 19.78 5.64 20.19
C ARG A 43 18.65 4.83 19.55
N MET A 44 18.44 4.97 18.24
CA MET A 44 17.46 4.18 17.49
C MET A 44 17.84 2.69 17.47
N ALA A 45 19.11 2.37 17.19
CA ALA A 45 19.60 1.00 17.23
C ALA A 45 19.43 0.37 18.62
N LYS A 46 19.73 1.12 19.69
CA LYS A 46 19.51 0.70 21.08
C LYS A 46 18.04 0.41 21.35
N ALA A 47 17.13 1.31 20.99
CA ALA A 47 15.70 1.12 21.17
C ALA A 47 15.18 -0.14 20.45
N CYS A 48 15.66 -0.43 19.24
CA CYS A 48 15.32 -1.65 18.52
C CYS A 48 15.80 -2.91 19.25
N ARG A 49 17.04 -2.92 19.77
CA ARG A 49 17.59 -4.05 20.54
C ARG A 49 16.81 -4.28 21.84
N GLU A 50 16.52 -3.20 22.58
CA GLU A 50 15.73 -3.25 23.82
C GLU A 50 14.28 -3.71 23.57
N SER A 51 13.76 -3.48 22.37
CA SER A 51 12.45 -3.95 21.93
C SER A 51 12.46 -5.40 21.39
N GLY A 52 13.60 -6.09 21.43
CA GLY A 52 13.71 -7.50 21.06
C GLY A 52 13.95 -7.77 19.57
N ALA A 53 14.48 -6.80 18.80
CA ALA A 53 14.89 -7.05 17.43
C ALA A 53 15.94 -8.18 17.34
N SER A 54 15.71 -9.17 16.48
CA SER A 54 16.62 -10.31 16.28
C SER A 54 17.95 -9.90 15.64
N GLU A 55 17.93 -8.85 14.83
CA GLU A 55 19.10 -8.25 14.20
C GLU A 55 18.92 -6.73 14.13
N VAL A 56 20.00 -5.98 14.35
CA VAL A 56 20.07 -4.54 14.09
C VAL A 56 21.33 -4.26 13.30
N ARG A 57 21.15 -3.89 12.02
CA ARG A 57 22.22 -3.55 11.09
C ARG A 57 22.20 -2.05 10.78
N VAL A 58 23.34 -1.40 10.98
CA VAL A 58 23.59 -0.02 10.54
C VAL A 58 24.31 -0.10 9.18
N ALA A 59 23.86 0.66 8.19
CA ALA A 59 24.53 0.73 6.90
C ALA A 59 25.95 1.29 7.07
N LYS A 60 26.94 0.65 6.45
CA LYS A 60 28.36 0.99 6.62
C LYS A 60 28.77 2.21 5.80
N ASP A 61 28.09 2.42 4.68
CA ASP A 61 28.35 3.48 3.74
C ASP A 61 27.08 3.87 2.95
N GLU A 62 27.22 4.91 2.13
CA GLU A 62 26.16 5.42 1.28
C GLU A 62 25.67 4.38 0.26
N ALA A 63 26.55 3.51 -0.23
CA ALA A 63 26.18 2.50 -1.22
C ALA A 63 25.25 1.43 -0.61
N GLU A 64 25.57 0.96 0.60
CA GLU A 64 24.71 0.05 1.36
C GLU A 64 23.38 0.73 1.73
N ARG A 65 23.40 2.00 2.16
CA ARG A 65 22.18 2.79 2.42
C ARG A 65 21.28 2.83 1.19
N GLN A 66 21.83 3.18 0.03
CA GLN A 66 21.08 3.27 -1.22
C GLN A 66 20.55 1.92 -1.68
N ALA A 67 21.31 0.84 -1.50
CA ALA A 67 20.86 -0.51 -1.83
C ALA A 67 19.60 -0.90 -1.03
N LEU A 68 19.60 -0.66 0.28
CA LEU A 68 18.44 -0.90 1.14
C LEU A 68 17.23 -0.07 0.67
N TRP A 69 17.40 1.23 0.50
CA TRP A 69 16.31 2.09 0.04
C TRP A 69 15.79 1.74 -1.34
N LYS A 70 16.66 1.37 -2.28
CA LYS A 70 16.28 0.90 -3.61
C LYS A 70 15.39 -0.33 -3.49
N GLY A 71 15.73 -1.29 -2.63
CA GLY A 71 14.89 -2.44 -2.34
C GLY A 71 13.51 -2.05 -1.80
N ARG A 72 13.46 -1.18 -0.77
CA ARG A 72 12.19 -0.72 -0.19
C ARG A 72 11.32 0.06 -1.17
N LYS A 73 11.92 0.92 -2.01
CA LYS A 73 11.20 1.70 -3.04
C LYS A 73 10.73 0.81 -4.20
N GLY A 74 11.47 -0.23 -4.54
CA GLY A 74 11.12 -1.21 -5.57
C GLY A 74 10.10 -2.27 -5.16
N ALA A 75 9.47 -2.13 -4.00
CA ALA A 75 8.63 -3.19 -3.42
C ALA A 75 7.43 -3.58 -4.28
N PHE A 76 6.76 -2.63 -4.91
CA PHE A 76 5.60 -2.90 -5.76
C PHE A 76 6.02 -3.66 -7.03
N SER A 77 7.11 -3.23 -7.67
CA SER A 77 7.68 -3.95 -8.81
C SER A 77 8.11 -5.37 -8.44
N ALA A 78 8.65 -5.57 -7.23
CA ALA A 78 9.05 -6.88 -6.74
C ALA A 78 7.85 -7.85 -6.58
N MET A 79 6.64 -7.36 -6.30
CA MET A 79 5.44 -8.21 -6.19
C MET A 79 5.11 -8.94 -7.50
N GLY A 80 5.52 -8.40 -8.65
CA GLY A 80 5.38 -9.07 -9.95
C GLY A 80 6.10 -10.42 -10.05
N ARG A 81 7.03 -10.71 -9.12
CA ARG A 81 7.68 -12.04 -9.01
C ARG A 81 6.79 -13.06 -8.29
N LEU A 82 5.82 -12.61 -7.52
CA LEU A 82 4.91 -13.46 -6.73
C LEU A 82 3.57 -13.70 -7.42
N SER A 83 3.08 -12.71 -8.16
CA SER A 83 1.72 -12.71 -8.71
C SER A 83 1.66 -11.91 -10.02
N PRO A 84 0.84 -12.32 -11.01
CA PRO A 84 0.65 -11.54 -12.23
C PRO A 84 -0.08 -10.22 -11.98
N ASP A 85 -0.99 -10.18 -11.01
CA ASP A 85 -1.71 -8.98 -10.58
C ASP A 85 -1.68 -8.86 -9.05
N PHE A 86 -1.85 -7.64 -8.56
CA PHE A 86 -2.12 -7.35 -7.15
C PHE A 86 -3.07 -6.17 -7.03
N TYR A 87 -3.87 -6.16 -5.97
CA TYR A 87 -4.77 -5.06 -5.64
C TYR A 87 -4.24 -4.38 -4.37
N VAL A 88 -3.86 -3.10 -4.47
CA VAL A 88 -3.19 -2.35 -3.41
C VAL A 88 -4.17 -1.48 -2.63
N MET A 89 -4.18 -1.66 -1.31
CA MET A 89 -4.91 -0.79 -0.41
C MET A 89 -3.93 0.23 0.16
N ASP A 90 -4.46 1.38 0.55
CA ASP A 90 -3.72 2.44 1.23
C ASP A 90 -4.63 2.88 2.35
N GLY A 91 -4.41 2.34 3.55
CA GLY A 91 -5.22 2.60 4.73
C GLY A 91 -4.34 3.16 5.84
N VAL A 92 -4.90 3.98 6.72
CA VAL A 92 -4.15 4.53 7.87
C VAL A 92 -4.78 4.00 9.13
N VAL A 93 -3.97 3.67 10.13
CA VAL A 93 -4.41 3.37 11.50
C VAL A 93 -3.54 4.11 12.51
N PRO A 94 -4.03 4.36 13.74
CA PRO A 94 -3.18 4.83 14.81
C PRO A 94 -1.98 3.88 14.99
N ARG A 95 -0.77 4.42 15.19
CA ARG A 95 0.46 3.59 15.33
C ARG A 95 0.36 2.51 16.40
N THR A 96 -0.36 2.79 17.49
CA THR A 96 -0.61 1.84 18.58
C THR A 96 -1.50 0.66 18.19
N ARG A 97 -2.20 0.76 17.05
CA ARG A 97 -3.07 -0.28 16.48
C ARG A 97 -2.41 -1.07 15.35
N LEU A 98 -1.18 -0.72 14.93
CA LEU A 98 -0.48 -1.43 13.84
C LEU A 98 -0.38 -2.95 14.09
N PRO A 99 0.08 -3.45 15.26
CA PRO A 99 0.19 -4.89 15.47
C PRO A 99 -1.15 -5.62 15.38
N GLU A 100 -2.20 -5.05 15.98
CA GLU A 100 -3.56 -5.60 15.95
C GLU A 100 -4.12 -5.63 14.52
N THR A 101 -3.90 -4.57 13.76
CA THR A 101 -4.41 -4.43 12.39
C THR A 101 -3.73 -5.43 11.45
N LEU A 102 -2.40 -5.56 11.52
CA LEU A 102 -1.64 -6.53 10.73
C LEU A 102 -2.06 -7.97 11.04
N ALA A 103 -2.26 -8.31 12.32
CA ALA A 103 -2.74 -9.64 12.70
C ALA A 103 -4.14 -9.95 12.13
N LYS A 104 -5.02 -8.95 12.04
CA LYS A 104 -6.34 -9.09 11.40
C LYS A 104 -6.22 -9.23 9.88
N ILE A 105 -5.31 -8.50 9.23
CA ILE A 105 -5.01 -8.68 7.80
C ILE A 105 -4.47 -10.09 7.52
N ASP A 106 -3.59 -10.62 8.36
CA ASP A 106 -3.11 -11.99 8.28
C ASP A 106 -4.25 -13.01 8.43
N ALA A 107 -5.20 -12.76 9.33
CA ALA A 107 -6.39 -13.59 9.48
C ALA A 107 -7.31 -13.53 8.24
N ILE A 108 -7.46 -12.36 7.60
CA ILE A 108 -8.18 -12.21 6.33
C ILE A 108 -7.48 -13.02 5.23
N SER A 109 -6.15 -12.91 5.12
CA SER A 109 -5.32 -13.69 4.20
C SER A 109 -5.54 -15.20 4.38
N ALA A 110 -5.44 -15.69 5.62
CA ALA A 110 -5.63 -17.10 5.94
C ALA A 110 -7.05 -17.61 5.64
N ARG A 111 -8.09 -16.84 5.99
CA ARG A 111 -9.49 -17.22 5.80
C ARG A 111 -9.92 -17.21 4.34
N THR A 112 -9.41 -16.26 3.55
CA THR A 112 -9.81 -16.08 2.15
C THR A 112 -8.96 -16.91 1.18
N GLY A 113 -7.76 -17.32 1.62
CA GLY A 113 -6.78 -18.03 0.79
C GLY A 113 -5.99 -17.13 -0.17
N PHE A 114 -6.23 -15.81 -0.16
CA PHE A 114 -5.45 -14.85 -0.92
C PHE A 114 -4.22 -14.44 -0.13
N LYS A 115 -3.04 -14.45 -0.76
CA LYS A 115 -1.83 -13.93 -0.13
C LYS A 115 -1.91 -12.41 -0.07
N ILE A 116 -1.62 -11.85 1.09
CA ILE A 116 -1.54 -10.40 1.29
C ILE A 116 -0.13 -10.06 1.74
N CYS A 117 0.56 -9.22 0.98
CA CYS A 117 1.84 -8.65 1.34
C CYS A 117 1.62 -7.29 2.00
N ASN A 118 2.51 -6.85 2.88
CA ASN A 118 2.44 -5.53 3.51
C ASN A 118 3.76 -4.79 3.41
N VAL A 119 3.70 -3.62 2.80
CA VAL A 119 4.79 -2.65 2.73
C VAL A 119 4.23 -1.32 3.19
N PHE A 120 4.77 -0.71 4.24
CA PHE A 120 4.06 0.42 4.85
C PHE A 120 4.95 1.43 5.56
N HIS A 121 4.37 2.60 5.79
CA HIS A 121 4.96 3.69 6.55
C HIS A 121 4.55 3.51 8.02
N ALA A 122 5.42 2.86 8.80
CA ALA A 122 5.10 2.58 10.20
C ALA A 122 5.08 3.86 11.07
N GLY A 123 5.77 4.92 10.63
CA GLY A 123 5.95 6.17 11.37
C GLY A 123 4.71 7.06 11.42
N ASP A 124 3.76 6.90 10.49
CA ASP A 124 2.47 7.59 10.42
C ASP A 124 1.28 6.61 10.46
N GLY A 125 1.55 5.29 10.41
CA GLY A 125 0.52 4.26 10.48
C GLY A 125 -0.16 3.97 9.14
N ASN A 126 0.44 4.42 8.03
CA ASN A 126 -0.09 4.22 6.69
C ASN A 126 0.36 2.87 6.10
N LEU A 127 -0.59 1.92 6.10
CA LEU A 127 -0.50 0.55 5.59
C LEU A 127 -0.70 0.48 4.07
N HIS A 128 0.15 -0.29 3.37
CA HIS A 128 -0.12 -0.74 2.00
C HIS A 128 -0.23 -2.27 1.87
N PRO A 129 -1.40 -2.86 2.20
CA PRO A 129 -1.71 -4.25 1.93
C PRO A 129 -1.84 -4.49 0.41
N LEU A 130 -1.11 -5.47 -0.13
CA LEU A 130 -1.16 -5.87 -1.53
C LEU A 130 -1.76 -7.27 -1.62
N VAL A 131 -3.03 -7.35 -2.01
CA VAL A 131 -3.76 -8.62 -2.19
C VAL A 131 -3.36 -9.21 -3.55
N LEU A 132 -2.63 -10.32 -3.53
CA LEU A 132 -2.10 -10.96 -4.73
C LEU A 132 -3.17 -11.81 -5.41
N PHE A 133 -3.38 -11.63 -6.71
CA PHE A 133 -4.38 -12.38 -7.48
C PHE A 133 -4.01 -12.54 -8.96
N ASP A 134 -4.83 -13.28 -9.69
CA ASP A 134 -4.76 -13.45 -11.13
C ASP A 134 -6.09 -12.98 -11.73
N ALA A 135 -6.06 -11.84 -12.45
CA ALA A 135 -7.26 -11.23 -13.02
C ALA A 135 -7.95 -12.11 -14.07
N PHE A 136 -7.25 -13.12 -14.61
CA PHE A 136 -7.80 -14.06 -15.58
C PHE A 136 -8.52 -15.24 -14.92
N LYS A 137 -8.36 -15.44 -13.61
CA LYS A 137 -9.11 -16.46 -12.88
C LYS A 137 -10.50 -15.94 -12.52
N PRO A 138 -11.59 -16.58 -13.00
CA PRO A 138 -12.95 -16.12 -12.74
C PRO A 138 -13.22 -15.94 -11.24
N GLY A 139 -13.84 -14.82 -10.87
CA GLY A 139 -14.23 -14.53 -9.50
C GLY A 139 -13.11 -13.99 -8.60
N GLN A 140 -11.84 -14.03 -9.01
CA GLN A 140 -10.75 -13.50 -8.17
C GLN A 140 -10.78 -11.98 -8.10
N TYR A 141 -11.08 -11.30 -9.20
CA TYR A 141 -11.17 -9.84 -9.20
C TYR A 141 -12.26 -9.35 -8.23
N GLU A 142 -13.46 -9.92 -8.30
CA GLU A 142 -14.56 -9.57 -7.40
C GLU A 142 -14.25 -9.96 -5.95
N ALA A 143 -13.49 -11.03 -5.73
CA ALA A 143 -13.04 -11.41 -4.40
C ALA A 143 -12.04 -10.39 -3.82
N VAL A 144 -11.05 -9.95 -4.59
CA VAL A 144 -10.08 -8.96 -4.09
C VAL A 144 -10.71 -7.60 -3.82
N LEU A 145 -11.72 -7.19 -4.58
CA LEU A 145 -12.48 -5.97 -4.28
C LEU A 145 -13.17 -6.05 -2.91
N ARG A 146 -13.81 -7.20 -2.60
CA ARG A 146 -14.42 -7.42 -1.27
C ARG A 146 -13.39 -7.50 -0.14
N ILE A 147 -12.23 -8.09 -0.41
CA ILE A 147 -11.13 -8.16 0.57
C ILE A 147 -10.57 -6.76 0.83
N GLY A 148 -10.37 -5.95 -0.22
CA GLY A 148 -9.94 -4.56 -0.10
C GLY A 148 -10.91 -3.72 0.72
N ASP A 149 -12.21 -3.82 0.42
CA ASP A 149 -13.28 -3.18 1.18
C ASP A 149 -13.24 -3.56 2.68
N GLU A 150 -13.11 -4.84 3.00
CA GLU A 150 -12.98 -5.33 4.38
C GLU A 150 -11.74 -4.76 5.09
N ILE A 151 -10.59 -4.67 4.40
CA ILE A 151 -9.35 -4.11 4.94
C ILE A 151 -9.47 -2.60 5.18
N LEU A 152 -10.08 -1.85 4.26
CA LEU A 152 -10.30 -0.41 4.41
C LEU A 152 -11.30 -0.14 5.55
N LYS A 153 -12.35 -0.94 5.66
CA LYS A 153 -13.28 -0.90 6.79
C LYS A 153 -12.56 -1.17 8.11
N LEU A 154 -11.71 -2.19 8.14
CA LEU A 154 -10.88 -2.51 9.31
C LEU A 154 -10.01 -1.31 9.73
N CYS A 155 -9.40 -0.59 8.78
CA CYS A 155 -8.60 0.60 9.10
C CYS A 155 -9.46 1.72 9.69
N ALA A 156 -10.62 1.99 9.11
CA ALA A 156 -11.57 2.99 9.65
C ALA A 156 -12.08 2.61 11.04
N ASP A 157 -12.49 1.35 11.25
CA ASP A 157 -12.97 0.85 12.54
C ASP A 157 -11.87 0.88 13.63
N ALA A 158 -10.59 0.86 13.25
CA ALA A 158 -9.45 1.05 14.15
C ALA A 158 -9.21 2.52 14.56
N GLY A 159 -10.06 3.45 14.11
CA GLY A 159 -9.93 4.90 14.32
C GLY A 159 -9.00 5.57 13.30
N GLY A 160 -8.91 4.99 12.11
CA GLY A 160 -8.03 5.40 11.03
C GLY A 160 -8.74 6.02 9.83
N SER A 161 -8.12 5.91 8.65
CA SER A 161 -8.64 6.43 7.38
C SER A 161 -8.58 5.35 6.28
N VAL A 162 -9.45 5.47 5.27
CA VAL A 162 -9.47 4.60 4.08
C VAL A 162 -8.45 5.02 3.01
N THR A 163 -7.73 6.11 3.24
CA THR A 163 -6.60 6.56 2.43
C THR A 163 -5.60 7.33 3.28
N GLY A 164 -4.30 7.08 3.06
CA GLY A 164 -3.20 7.86 3.59
C GLY A 164 -2.63 8.79 2.53
N GLU A 165 -2.25 8.24 1.38
CA GLU A 165 -1.52 8.98 0.34
C GLU A 165 -2.07 8.81 -1.10
N HIS A 166 -2.91 7.80 -1.40
CA HIS A 166 -3.39 7.54 -2.78
C HIS A 166 -4.69 8.29 -3.13
N GLY A 167 -5.41 8.79 -2.14
CA GLY A 167 -6.71 9.42 -2.30
C GLY A 167 -7.87 8.44 -2.48
N ILE A 168 -9.04 9.00 -2.81
CA ILE A 168 -10.31 8.24 -2.93
C ILE A 168 -10.56 7.77 -4.37
N GLY A 169 -10.47 8.70 -5.33
CA GLY A 169 -10.68 8.41 -6.74
C GLY A 169 -12.05 7.79 -7.05
N LEU A 170 -12.09 6.92 -8.06
CA LEU A 170 -13.28 6.10 -8.36
C LEU A 170 -13.33 4.86 -7.46
N GLU A 171 -12.17 4.29 -7.17
CA GLU A 171 -12.00 2.99 -6.53
C GLU A 171 -12.56 2.96 -5.11
N LYS A 172 -12.18 3.93 -4.27
CA LYS A 172 -12.57 3.98 -2.85
C LYS A 172 -13.76 4.89 -2.60
N ARG A 173 -14.47 5.28 -3.67
CA ARG A 173 -15.54 6.29 -3.63
C ARG A 173 -16.61 5.95 -2.61
N GLU A 174 -17.02 4.68 -2.52
CA GLU A 174 -18.01 4.26 -1.53
C GLU A 174 -17.40 4.09 -0.13
N ASN A 175 -16.12 3.72 -0.04
CA ASN A 175 -15.40 3.52 1.23
C ASN A 175 -15.20 4.80 2.04
N ILE A 176 -15.24 5.98 1.41
CA ILE A 176 -15.15 7.27 2.12
C ILE A 176 -16.21 7.40 3.24
N ARG A 177 -17.35 6.72 3.09
CA ARG A 177 -18.45 6.65 4.06
C ARG A 177 -18.09 5.94 5.36
N TYR A 178 -16.96 5.23 5.40
CA TYR A 178 -16.47 4.63 6.64
C TYR A 178 -15.86 5.65 7.60
N VAL A 179 -15.47 6.82 7.10
CA VAL A 179 -14.79 7.87 7.87
C VAL A 179 -15.65 9.12 8.01
N PHE A 180 -16.46 9.42 6.98
CA PHE A 180 -17.27 10.64 6.92
C PHE A 180 -18.76 10.33 6.89
N SER A 181 -19.53 11.15 7.59
CA SER A 181 -20.99 11.11 7.56
C SER A 181 -21.55 11.69 6.25
N ASP A 182 -22.83 11.47 5.98
CA ASP A 182 -23.50 12.11 4.83
C ASP A 182 -23.44 13.64 4.90
N ASP A 183 -23.55 14.22 6.09
CA ASP A 183 -23.46 15.67 6.30
C ASP A 183 -22.05 16.20 5.95
N ASP A 184 -20.99 15.49 6.37
CA ASP A 184 -19.62 15.85 6.03
C ASP A 184 -19.40 15.83 4.51
N LEU A 185 -19.89 14.77 3.85
CA LEU A 185 -19.76 14.58 2.41
C LEU A 185 -20.57 15.65 1.64
N GLU A 186 -21.75 16.02 2.12
CA GLU A 186 -22.55 17.10 1.53
C GLU A 186 -21.80 18.43 1.59
N VAL A 187 -21.18 18.77 2.73
CA VAL A 187 -20.41 20.02 2.87
C VAL A 187 -19.22 20.03 1.91
N MET A 188 -18.49 18.91 1.80
CA MET A 188 -17.37 18.79 0.86
C MET A 188 -17.82 18.94 -0.61
N ASP A 189 -18.92 18.30 -1.00
CA ASP A 189 -19.45 18.41 -2.37
C ASP A 189 -19.98 19.83 -2.65
N ARG A 190 -20.59 20.50 -1.67
CA ARG A 190 -21.01 21.92 -1.80
C ARG A 190 -19.82 22.83 -2.09
N ILE A 191 -18.69 22.63 -1.41
CA ILE A 191 -17.45 23.38 -1.70
C ILE A 191 -16.97 23.07 -3.12
N ARG A 192 -16.93 21.79 -3.51
CA ARG A 192 -16.53 21.39 -4.88
C ARG A 192 -17.39 22.09 -5.94
N ARG A 193 -18.71 22.14 -5.78
CA ARG A 193 -19.65 22.75 -6.74
C ARG A 193 -19.46 24.26 -6.93
N VAL A 194 -18.84 24.96 -5.98
CA VAL A 194 -18.48 26.38 -6.15
C VAL A 194 -17.42 26.54 -7.25
N PHE A 195 -16.47 25.61 -7.32
CA PHE A 195 -15.37 25.63 -8.30
C PHE A 195 -15.67 24.83 -9.57
N ASP A 196 -16.59 23.87 -9.50
CA ASP A 196 -17.01 23.04 -10.63
C ASP A 196 -18.56 23.00 -10.75
N PRO A 197 -19.20 24.14 -11.08
CA PRO A 197 -20.66 24.26 -11.12
C PRO A 197 -21.33 23.41 -12.22
N HIS A 198 -20.57 22.98 -13.21
CA HIS A 198 -21.05 22.17 -14.33
C HIS A 198 -20.64 20.68 -14.22
N GLY A 199 -19.91 20.29 -13.16
CA GLY A 199 -19.52 18.90 -12.95
C GLY A 199 -18.54 18.36 -13.99
N LEU A 200 -17.69 19.21 -14.56
CA LEU A 200 -16.76 18.84 -15.65
C LEU A 200 -15.43 18.29 -15.12
N MET A 201 -15.09 18.58 -13.87
CA MET A 201 -13.80 18.19 -13.30
C MET A 201 -13.86 16.79 -12.69
N ASN A 202 -13.39 15.78 -13.45
CA ASN A 202 -13.30 14.38 -12.99
C ASN A 202 -14.64 13.82 -12.47
N PRO A 203 -15.72 13.83 -13.28
CA PRO A 203 -17.03 13.37 -12.85
C PRO A 203 -17.01 11.93 -12.35
N GLY A 204 -17.80 11.67 -11.31
CA GLY A 204 -17.96 10.33 -10.73
C GLY A 204 -16.85 9.89 -9.77
N LYS A 205 -15.84 10.72 -9.50
CA LYS A 205 -14.78 10.43 -8.52
C LYS A 205 -15.03 11.11 -7.17
N VAL A 206 -14.38 10.59 -6.12
CA VAL A 206 -14.34 11.08 -4.73
C VAL A 206 -15.65 10.92 -3.97
N PHE A 207 -16.75 11.49 -4.45
CA PHE A 207 -18.01 11.52 -3.71
C PHE A 207 -18.96 10.39 -4.16
N PRO A 208 -19.60 9.67 -3.22
CA PRO A 208 -20.67 8.72 -3.54
C PRO A 208 -21.82 9.41 -4.27
N GLY A 209 -22.43 8.73 -5.24
CA GLY A 209 -23.56 9.28 -6.00
C GLY A 209 -23.76 8.62 -7.36
N GLU A 210 -24.80 9.04 -8.08
CA GLU A 210 -25.09 8.53 -9.42
C GLU A 210 -23.90 8.75 -10.35
N VAL A 211 -23.49 7.65 -10.96
CA VAL A 211 -22.46 7.62 -11.99
C VAL A 211 -23.10 8.22 -13.25
N LEU A 212 -22.50 9.25 -13.84
CA LEU A 212 -22.93 9.70 -15.18
C LEU A 212 -22.87 8.49 -16.12
N GLU A 213 -23.99 8.13 -16.76
CA GLU A 213 -24.08 7.02 -17.71
C GLU A 213 -22.92 7.10 -18.72
N GLY A 214 -21.98 6.16 -18.63
CA GLY A 214 -20.81 6.09 -19.51
C GLY A 214 -19.50 5.63 -18.87
N SER A 215 -19.38 5.58 -17.54
CA SER A 215 -18.11 5.18 -16.87
C SER A 215 -18.14 3.78 -16.24
N ALA A 216 -18.99 2.88 -16.75
CA ALA A 216 -18.87 1.46 -16.41
C ALA A 216 -17.43 1.00 -16.71
N PRO A 217 -16.70 0.42 -15.74
CA PRO A 217 -15.31 0.02 -15.97
C PRO A 217 -15.27 -0.96 -17.13
N SER A 218 -14.43 -0.66 -18.12
CA SER A 218 -14.15 -1.61 -19.19
C SER A 218 -13.61 -2.90 -18.55
N ARG A 219 -14.14 -4.04 -18.99
CA ARG A 219 -13.64 -5.36 -18.60
C ARG A 219 -12.11 -5.39 -18.71
N ALA A 220 -11.48 -6.11 -17.78
CA ALA A 220 -10.04 -6.36 -17.86
C ALA A 220 -9.67 -6.86 -19.28
N PRO A 221 -8.62 -6.29 -19.90
CA PRO A 221 -8.21 -6.68 -21.25
C PRO A 221 -7.88 -8.18 -21.33
N ASP A 222 -8.36 -8.86 -22.37
CA ASP A 222 -8.16 -10.30 -22.61
C ASP A 222 -6.66 -10.68 -22.76
N HIS A 223 -6.30 -11.90 -22.37
CA HIS A 223 -4.95 -12.47 -22.27
C HIS A 223 -4.10 -12.26 -23.54
N ALA A 224 -4.72 -12.24 -24.72
CA ALA A 224 -4.04 -11.97 -25.99
C ALA A 224 -3.44 -10.55 -26.08
N SER A 225 -4.11 -9.56 -25.50
CA SER A 225 -3.71 -8.15 -25.59
C SER A 225 -2.55 -7.78 -24.66
N ARG A 226 -2.49 -8.37 -23.44
CA ARG A 226 -1.36 -8.16 -22.52
C ARG A 226 -0.06 -8.86 -22.99
N ARG A 227 -0.16 -10.06 -23.59
CA ARG A 227 1.02 -10.74 -24.18
C ARG A 227 1.60 -9.99 -25.38
N ALA A 228 0.75 -9.35 -26.19
CA ALA A 228 1.21 -8.52 -27.30
C ALA A 228 1.97 -7.28 -26.81
N ALA A 229 1.50 -6.64 -25.73
CA ALA A 229 2.15 -5.47 -25.15
C ALA A 229 3.47 -5.79 -24.43
N ALA A 230 3.58 -6.96 -23.78
CA ALA A 230 4.82 -7.41 -23.13
C ALA A 230 5.96 -7.76 -24.12
N GLY A 231 5.68 -7.76 -25.43
CA GLY A 231 6.66 -8.02 -26.50
C GLY A 231 7.29 -6.77 -27.11
N ILE A 232 6.98 -5.57 -26.62
CA ILE A 232 7.48 -4.31 -27.17
C ILE A 232 8.35 -3.64 -26.10
N GLY A 233 9.68 -3.76 -26.27
CA GLY A 233 10.62 -2.92 -25.52
C GLY A 233 10.41 -1.46 -25.92
N GLY A 234 10.11 -0.61 -24.95
CA GLY A 234 9.92 0.82 -25.14
C GLY A 234 9.86 1.54 -23.81
N ASP A 235 10.68 2.59 -23.68
CA ASP A 235 10.99 3.37 -22.48
C ASP A 235 9.85 4.28 -21.99
N ASP A 236 8.62 3.79 -21.86
CA ASP A 236 7.51 4.61 -21.36
C ASP A 236 7.01 4.10 -20.00
N VAL A 237 7.74 4.51 -18.97
CA VAL A 237 7.31 4.44 -17.56
C VAL A 237 6.24 5.51 -17.34
N TRP A 238 4.99 5.10 -17.14
CA TRP A 238 3.94 5.96 -16.63
C TRP A 238 4.16 6.18 -15.12
N VAL A 239 4.28 7.45 -14.73
CA VAL A 239 4.35 7.96 -13.35
C VAL A 239 3.03 7.75 -12.64
#